data_AF-A0A2G5NKX7-F1
#
_entry.id   AF-A0A2G5NKX7-F1
#
_cell.length_a   1.000
_cell.length_b   1.000
_cell.length_c   1.000
_cell.angle_alpha   90.00
_cell.angle_beta   90.00
_cell.angle_gamma   90.00
#
_symmetry.space_group_name_H-M   'P 1'
#
loop_
_entity.id
_entity.type
_entity.pdbx_description
1 polymer ?
#
loop_
_entity_poly.entity_id
_entity_poly.type
_entity_poly.pdbx_seq_one_letter_code
_entity_poly.pdbx_strand_id
1 'polypeptide(L)'
;MNTITNADDTPTHHSSAKLPSSRRFRQPLELVGLVLFGLAYMVPLAVFTTYGLVTQMTKGHLPTAYLLTLAAMLLTAYSYGRMVQAHPYSGSVYTYTRKAFGAYFGFIAGWTLLLDYIFLPLLSYLLIGIYMSEYFPAVPTSVWVLGSITLVTMLNLVGIESITRVNWILVVAQLVFIIVFVGLSLHRLSGQGEPVSVFDPFHHEGFNIPLIMTGAAVLCLSFLGFDAVSTMAEETPNPRRTIPQAIMIVSLVGGVLFLLVSYFAQMVFPEWNSFTDPDSASVDVMRRVGGELLVTAFTATYVAGCFASAMVSQASVSRVLFAMGRDGALPRVFGKLVTKKRVPATAIMVVSLFSLIALVITLDTVANMISFGALFAFSAVNLAVIKHYLIDKKLRGTRNVLLFAALPALGFLSTIWLWTSLSGMSFTIGLCWMGLGLVCLFGVTRGFRLKMPELQMAE
;
A
#
# COMPACT_ATOMS: atom_id res chain seq x y z
N MET A 1 28.37 -61.42 -52.64
CA MET A 1 29.16 -60.21 -52.98
C MET A 1 28.70 -59.12 -52.03
N ASN A 2 29.65 -58.58 -51.26
CA ASN A 2 29.48 -57.74 -50.07
C ASN A 2 28.67 -56.45 -50.31
N THR A 3 27.89 -55.99 -49.32
CA THR A 3 28.26 -54.81 -48.49
C THR A 3 27.22 -54.54 -47.38
N ILE A 4 27.75 -54.27 -46.18
CA ILE A 4 27.04 -53.73 -45.01
C ILE A 4 27.23 -52.21 -45.05
N THR A 5 26.18 -51.44 -44.77
CA THR A 5 26.28 -50.07 -44.23
C THR A 5 25.08 -49.78 -43.34
N ASN A 6 25.34 -49.62 -42.03
CA ASN A 6 24.46 -48.94 -41.07
C ASN A 6 24.72 -47.43 -41.15
N ALA A 7 23.69 -46.59 -41.00
CA ALA A 7 23.74 -45.31 -40.27
C ALA A 7 22.35 -44.65 -40.17
N ASP A 8 22.00 -44.28 -38.93
CA ASP A 8 21.32 -43.05 -38.49
C ASP A 8 19.81 -42.82 -38.67
N ASP A 9 19.08 -43.12 -37.58
CA ASP A 9 18.44 -42.15 -36.67
C ASP A 9 17.65 -40.93 -37.20
N THR A 10 16.33 -41.00 -36.91
CA THR A 10 15.39 -39.95 -36.44
C THR A 10 14.70 -38.99 -37.44
N PRO A 11 13.55 -38.36 -37.09
CA PRO A 11 12.55 -38.67 -36.05
C PRO A 11 11.08 -38.63 -36.54
N THR A 12 10.21 -39.27 -35.74
CA THR A 12 8.74 -39.13 -35.77
C THR A 12 8.29 -37.70 -35.42
N HIS A 13 7.44 -37.11 -36.27
CA HIS A 13 6.79 -35.83 -36.00
C HIS A 13 5.85 -35.93 -34.79
N HIS A 14 6.33 -35.55 -33.60
CA HIS A 14 5.46 -35.17 -32.51
C HIS A 14 4.83 -33.81 -32.82
N SER A 15 3.54 -33.83 -33.18
CA SER A 15 2.68 -32.65 -33.18
C SER A 15 2.65 -32.06 -31.77
N SER A 16 3.40 -30.99 -31.55
CA SER A 16 3.36 -30.21 -30.32
C SER A 16 1.97 -29.56 -30.21
N ALA A 17 1.11 -30.19 -29.40
CA ALA A 17 -0.10 -29.55 -28.93
C ALA A 17 0.31 -28.23 -28.26
N LYS A 18 -0.05 -27.10 -28.88
CA LYS A 18 0.09 -25.77 -28.30
C LYS A 18 -0.61 -25.78 -26.94
N LEU A 19 0.16 -25.85 -25.86
CA LEU A 19 -0.31 -25.52 -24.52
C LEU A 19 -1.00 -24.14 -24.59
N PRO A 20 -2.18 -23.98 -23.97
CA PRO A 20 -2.89 -22.70 -24.01
C PRO A 20 -1.98 -21.63 -23.42
N SER A 21 -1.65 -20.62 -24.25
CA SER A 21 -0.82 -19.49 -23.88
C SER A 21 -1.22 -18.96 -22.50
N SER A 22 -0.25 -18.87 -21.58
CA SER A 22 -0.44 -18.31 -20.26
C SER A 22 -1.24 -17.01 -20.33
N ARG A 23 -2.20 -16.88 -19.40
CA ARG A 23 -3.16 -15.77 -19.29
C ARG A 23 -2.43 -14.45 -19.04
N ARG A 24 -1.81 -13.86 -20.07
CA ARG A 24 -1.11 -12.57 -19.98
C ARG A 24 -2.10 -11.45 -19.73
N PHE A 25 -1.82 -10.57 -18.77
CA PHE A 25 -2.53 -9.30 -18.62
C PHE A 25 -2.27 -8.40 -19.85
N ARG A 26 -3.18 -7.46 -20.10
CA ARG A 26 -3.08 -6.55 -21.26
C ARG A 26 -2.17 -5.38 -20.90
N GLN A 27 -1.09 -5.27 -21.66
CA GLN A 27 -0.01 -4.28 -21.62
C GLN A 27 0.97 -4.36 -20.45
N PRO A 28 2.30 -4.36 -20.72
CA PRO A 28 3.30 -4.33 -19.68
C PRO A 28 3.36 -2.99 -18.96
N LEU A 29 3.36 -3.00 -17.63
CA LEU A 29 3.70 -1.81 -16.82
C LEU A 29 5.21 -1.67 -16.71
N GLU A 30 5.73 -0.52 -17.14
CA GLU A 30 7.13 -0.15 -16.97
C GLU A 30 7.37 0.52 -15.61
N LEU A 31 8.65 0.76 -15.27
CA LEU A 31 9.07 1.31 -13.98
C LEU A 31 8.31 2.57 -13.59
N VAL A 32 8.18 3.52 -14.53
CA VAL A 32 7.48 4.79 -14.27
C VAL A 32 6.01 4.54 -13.95
N GLY A 33 5.33 3.67 -14.72
CA GLY A 33 3.95 3.27 -14.46
C GLY A 33 3.76 2.63 -13.09
N LEU A 34 4.71 1.81 -12.64
CA LEU A 34 4.70 1.19 -11.31
C LEU A 34 4.91 2.20 -10.18
N VAL A 35 5.80 3.17 -10.38
CA VAL A 35 6.04 4.24 -9.40
C VAL A 35 4.79 5.11 -9.25
N LEU A 36 4.17 5.50 -10.37
CA LEU A 36 2.92 6.25 -10.38
C LEU A 36 1.77 5.47 -9.75
N PHE A 37 1.69 4.17 -10.01
CA PHE A 37 0.72 3.28 -9.37
C PHE A 37 0.89 3.28 -7.85
N GLY A 38 2.12 3.14 -7.36
CA GLY A 38 2.41 3.18 -5.92
C GLY A 38 2.12 4.54 -5.29
N LEU A 39 2.49 5.64 -5.96
CA LEU A 39 2.17 6.99 -5.49
C LEU A 39 0.66 7.25 -5.51
N ALA A 40 -0.07 6.83 -6.54
CA ALA A 40 -1.53 6.91 -6.60
C ALA A 40 -2.18 6.16 -5.44
N TYR A 41 -1.64 5.00 -5.08
CA TYR A 41 -2.10 4.23 -3.92
C TYR A 41 -1.88 4.99 -2.61
N MET A 42 -0.67 5.51 -2.39
CA MET A 42 -0.28 6.20 -1.14
C MET A 42 -0.97 7.57 -0.95
N VAL A 43 -1.35 8.24 -2.04
CA VAL A 43 -1.87 9.63 -2.05
C VAL A 43 -0.82 10.61 -1.47
N PRO A 44 -0.01 11.30 -2.31
CA PRO A 44 1.00 12.26 -1.83
C PRO A 44 0.49 13.33 -0.87
N LEU A 45 -0.79 13.68 -0.93
CA LEU A 45 -1.42 14.65 -0.03
C LEU A 45 -1.97 14.05 1.28
N ALA A 46 -1.89 12.72 1.48
CA ALA A 46 -2.35 12.06 2.71
C ALA A 46 -1.61 12.51 3.98
N VAL A 47 -0.47 13.20 3.84
CA VAL A 47 0.22 13.91 4.93
C VAL A 47 -0.75 14.76 5.73
N PHE A 48 -1.64 15.45 5.03
CA PHE A 48 -2.58 16.39 5.62
C PHE A 48 -3.69 15.71 6.41
N THR A 49 -3.94 14.42 6.18
CA THR A 49 -4.90 13.62 6.96
C THR A 49 -4.42 13.39 8.38
N THR A 50 -3.12 13.16 8.57
CA THR A 50 -2.52 12.90 9.88
C THR A 50 -1.81 14.12 10.45
N TYR A 51 -1.82 15.25 9.73
CA TYR A 51 -1.03 16.43 10.06
C TYR A 51 -1.36 16.98 11.45
N GLY A 52 -2.60 17.39 11.72
CA GLY A 52 -2.94 18.04 12.99
C GLY A 52 -2.72 17.13 14.20
N LEU A 53 -3.23 15.91 14.12
CA LEU A 53 -3.10 14.90 15.17
C LEU A 53 -1.63 14.62 15.50
N VAL A 54 -0.79 14.32 14.50
CA VAL A 54 0.61 13.97 14.76
C VAL A 54 1.45 15.20 15.11
N THR A 55 1.17 16.37 14.54
CA THR A 55 1.83 17.62 14.93
C THR A 55 1.59 17.95 16.41
N GLN A 56 0.36 17.80 16.91
CA GLN A 56 0.07 17.97 18.33
C GLN A 56 0.75 16.90 19.20
N MET A 57 0.63 15.63 18.82
CA MET A 57 1.23 14.51 19.56
C MET A 57 2.75 14.65 19.69
N THR A 58 3.42 15.11 18.63
CA THR A 58 4.87 15.28 18.57
C THR A 58 5.33 16.67 19.00
N LYS A 59 4.40 17.55 19.42
CA LYS A 59 4.67 18.94 19.80
C LYS A 59 5.43 19.71 18.72
N GLY A 60 5.01 19.61 17.46
CA GLY A 60 5.66 20.31 16.34
C GLY A 60 6.79 19.55 15.65
N HIS A 61 7.19 18.38 16.13
CA HIS A 61 8.28 17.58 15.56
C HIS A 61 7.81 16.59 14.47
N LEU A 62 6.78 16.98 13.70
CA LEU A 62 6.20 16.15 12.64
C LEU A 62 7.24 15.71 11.58
N PRO A 63 8.14 16.59 11.09
CA PRO A 63 9.17 16.20 10.12
C PRO A 63 10.11 15.11 10.65
N THR A 64 10.53 15.21 11.92
CA THR A 64 11.39 14.18 12.54
C THR A 64 10.67 12.84 12.66
N ALA A 65 9.37 12.85 12.98
CA ALA A 65 8.56 11.64 12.98
C ALA A 65 8.48 11.02 11.58
N TYR A 66 8.30 11.82 10.52
CA TYR A 66 8.32 11.33 9.14
C TYR A 66 9.68 10.77 8.73
N LEU A 67 10.78 11.39 9.15
CA LEU A 67 12.14 10.92 8.87
C LEU A 67 12.39 9.53 9.48
N LEU A 68 11.97 9.33 10.74
CA LEU A 68 12.07 8.04 11.43
C LEU A 68 11.17 6.98 10.74
N THR A 69 9.95 7.37 10.38
CA THR A 69 9.00 6.50 9.69
C THR A 69 9.54 6.05 8.33
N LEU A 70 10.08 6.99 7.55
CA LEU A 70 10.70 6.72 6.25
C LEU A 70 11.84 5.70 6.40
N ALA A 71 12.72 5.87 7.39
CA ALA A 71 13.79 4.92 7.63
C ALA A 71 13.26 3.51 7.94
N ALA A 72 12.26 3.39 8.80
CA ALA A 72 11.62 2.10 9.13
C ALA A 72 10.94 1.46 7.90
N MET A 73 10.25 2.26 7.09
CA MET A 73 9.54 1.78 5.90
C MET A 73 10.49 1.35 4.79
N LEU A 74 11.64 2.02 4.62
CA LEU A 74 12.66 1.62 3.65
C LEU A 74 13.27 0.24 3.97
N LEU A 75 13.44 -0.09 5.25
CA LEU A 75 13.91 -1.42 5.67
C LEU A 75 12.92 -2.51 5.26
N THR A 76 11.61 -2.25 5.44
CA THR A 76 10.55 -3.18 5.05
C THR A 76 10.42 -3.25 3.53
N ALA A 77 10.48 -2.12 2.82
CA ALA A 77 10.46 -2.04 1.35
C ALA A 77 11.60 -2.86 0.73
N TYR A 78 12.79 -2.82 1.34
CA TYR A 78 13.92 -3.66 0.95
C TYR A 78 13.59 -5.16 1.08
N SER A 79 12.96 -5.57 2.18
CA SER A 79 12.54 -6.97 2.39
C SER A 79 11.50 -7.43 1.36
N TYR A 80 10.52 -6.58 1.03
CA TYR A 80 9.59 -6.84 -0.08
C TYR A 80 10.33 -7.03 -1.41
N GLY A 81 11.25 -6.13 -1.73
CA GLY A 81 12.07 -6.21 -2.93
C GLY A 81 12.85 -7.53 -3.04
N ARG A 82 13.39 -8.04 -1.92
CA ARG A 82 14.07 -9.34 -1.87
C ARG A 82 13.12 -10.51 -2.10
N MET A 83 11.93 -10.50 -1.49
CA MET A 83 10.96 -11.58 -1.71
C MET A 83 10.43 -11.60 -3.14
N VAL A 84 10.21 -10.44 -3.76
CA VAL A 84 9.84 -10.37 -5.18
C VAL A 84 10.95 -10.92 -6.08
N GLN A 85 12.22 -10.61 -5.80
CA GLN A 85 13.36 -11.16 -6.56
C GLN A 85 13.37 -12.69 -6.53
N ALA A 86 13.06 -13.29 -5.39
CA ALA A 86 12.97 -14.73 -5.23
C ALA A 86 11.70 -15.32 -5.87
N HIS A 87 10.58 -14.65 -5.72
CA HIS A 87 9.24 -15.14 -6.08
C HIS A 87 8.45 -14.02 -6.79
N PRO A 88 8.69 -13.79 -8.09
CA PRO A 88 8.07 -12.69 -8.85
C PRO A 88 6.65 -13.04 -9.32
N TYR A 89 5.77 -13.33 -8.37
CA TYR A 89 4.38 -13.70 -8.62
C TYR A 89 3.43 -12.71 -7.95
N SER A 90 2.26 -12.50 -8.56
CA SER A 90 1.21 -11.69 -7.98
C SER A 90 0.62 -12.40 -6.75
N GLY A 91 0.55 -11.70 -5.63
CA GLY A 91 0.04 -12.23 -4.37
C GLY A 91 0.65 -11.60 -3.11
N SER A 92 1.66 -10.73 -3.24
CA SER A 92 2.25 -10.00 -2.10
C SER A 92 2.62 -10.95 -0.95
N VAL A 93 2.39 -10.53 0.30
CA VAL A 93 2.72 -11.26 1.53
C VAL A 93 2.18 -12.68 1.54
N TYR A 94 0.98 -12.92 1.00
CA TYR A 94 0.41 -14.27 0.91
C TYR A 94 1.37 -15.23 0.21
N THR A 95 1.89 -14.86 -0.97
CA THR A 95 2.83 -15.72 -1.71
C THR A 95 4.17 -15.85 -1.00
N TYR A 96 4.70 -14.75 -0.44
CA TYR A 96 6.01 -14.74 0.21
C TYR A 96 6.04 -15.60 1.46
N THR A 97 5.06 -15.42 2.34
CA THR A 97 4.94 -16.17 3.58
C THR A 97 4.51 -17.60 3.34
N ARG A 98 3.74 -17.88 2.28
CA ARG A 98 3.43 -19.24 1.86
C ARG A 98 4.66 -20.01 1.41
N LYS A 99 5.56 -19.37 0.65
CA LYS A 99 6.82 -19.97 0.22
C LYS A 99 7.83 -20.10 1.36
N ALA A 100 7.86 -19.14 2.28
CA ALA A 100 8.70 -19.21 3.46
C ALA A 100 8.13 -20.21 4.50
N PHE A 101 6.95 -19.98 5.07
CA PHE A 101 6.46 -20.71 6.24
C PHE A 101 5.45 -21.83 5.93
N GLY A 102 5.09 -22.02 4.67
CA GLY A 102 4.14 -23.04 4.23
C GLY A 102 2.70 -22.52 4.11
N ALA A 103 1.81 -23.39 3.63
CA ALA A 103 0.46 -23.01 3.20
C ALA A 103 -0.44 -22.44 4.31
N TYR A 104 -0.37 -22.98 5.52
CA TYR A 104 -1.21 -22.54 6.64
C TYR A 104 -0.87 -21.13 7.10
N PHE A 105 0.42 -20.87 7.36
CA PHE A 105 0.87 -19.53 7.74
C PHE A 105 0.69 -18.54 6.59
N GLY A 106 0.94 -18.97 5.35
CA GLY A 106 0.66 -18.17 4.17
C GLY A 106 -0.79 -17.72 4.08
N PHE A 107 -1.75 -18.60 4.36
CA PHE A 107 -3.17 -18.26 4.40
C PHE A 107 -3.48 -17.24 5.48
N ILE A 108 -3.01 -17.45 6.72
CA ILE A 108 -3.27 -16.50 7.82
C ILE A 108 -2.66 -15.14 7.52
N ALA A 109 -1.44 -15.11 6.97
CA ALA A 109 -0.80 -13.86 6.59
C ALA A 109 -1.54 -13.15 5.46
N GLY A 110 -1.99 -13.88 4.44
CA GLY A 110 -2.84 -13.32 3.38
C GLY A 110 -4.19 -12.84 3.91
N TRP A 111 -4.83 -13.61 4.78
CA TRP A 111 -6.11 -13.25 5.40
C TRP A 111 -6.00 -11.99 6.25
N THR A 112 -4.96 -11.89 7.09
CA THR A 112 -4.71 -10.69 7.89
C THR A 112 -4.36 -9.49 7.01
N LEU A 113 -3.60 -9.68 5.91
CA LEU A 113 -3.33 -8.63 4.91
C LEU A 113 -4.63 -8.10 4.27
N LEU A 114 -5.68 -8.92 4.14
CA LEU A 114 -6.96 -8.44 3.59
C LEU A 114 -7.60 -7.33 4.42
N LEU A 115 -7.29 -7.20 5.73
CA LEU A 115 -7.75 -6.04 6.51
C LEU A 115 -7.22 -4.73 5.93
N ASP A 116 -5.94 -4.67 5.62
CA ASP A 116 -5.34 -3.50 4.98
C ASP A 116 -5.98 -3.27 3.59
N TYR A 117 -5.96 -4.31 2.76
CA TYR A 117 -6.32 -4.18 1.35
C TYR A 117 -7.82 -3.93 1.09
N ILE A 118 -8.73 -4.48 1.92
CA ILE A 118 -10.19 -4.25 1.77
C ILE A 118 -10.59 -2.88 2.33
N PHE A 119 -9.94 -2.43 3.41
CA PHE A 119 -10.32 -1.20 4.09
C PHE A 119 -9.66 0.04 3.50
N LEU A 120 -8.60 -0.07 2.72
CA LEU A 120 -7.97 1.10 2.08
C LEU A 120 -8.81 1.76 0.97
N PRO A 121 -9.48 1.02 0.06
CA PRO A 121 -10.49 1.61 -0.82
C PRO A 121 -11.62 2.27 -0.02
N LEU A 122 -12.07 1.61 1.04
CA LEU A 122 -13.10 2.11 1.95
C LEU A 122 -12.68 3.44 2.57
N LEU A 123 -11.45 3.54 3.08
CA LEU A 123 -10.85 4.77 3.61
C LEU A 123 -10.90 5.89 2.56
N SER A 124 -10.54 5.59 1.32
CA SER A 124 -10.56 6.57 0.22
C SER A 124 -11.98 7.08 -0.05
N TYR A 125 -13.00 6.20 -0.06
CA TYR A 125 -14.39 6.62 -0.22
C TYR A 125 -14.90 7.47 0.95
N LEU A 126 -14.53 7.10 2.17
CA LEU A 126 -14.87 7.85 3.37
C LEU A 126 -14.27 9.27 3.33
N LEU A 127 -12.99 9.38 2.96
CA LEU A 127 -12.31 10.68 2.81
C LEU A 127 -12.94 11.53 1.71
N ILE A 128 -13.29 10.95 0.56
CA ILE A 128 -14.06 11.66 -0.49
C ILE A 128 -15.36 12.19 0.12
N GLY A 129 -16.08 11.37 0.89
CA GLY A 129 -17.31 11.76 1.57
C GLY A 129 -17.12 12.97 2.49
N ILE A 130 -16.15 12.89 3.40
CA ILE A 130 -15.86 13.92 4.42
C ILE A 130 -15.56 15.26 3.75
N TYR A 131 -14.52 15.30 2.90
CA TYR A 131 -14.06 16.53 2.27
C TYR A 131 -15.10 17.14 1.30
N MET A 132 -15.87 16.29 0.60
CA MET A 132 -16.94 16.80 -0.27
C MET A 132 -18.15 17.32 0.51
N SER A 133 -18.48 16.73 1.66
CA SER A 133 -19.57 17.24 2.51
C SER A 133 -19.22 18.53 3.24
N GLU A 134 -17.94 18.74 3.57
CA GLU A 134 -17.47 20.00 4.13
C GLU A 134 -17.57 21.14 3.10
N TYR A 135 -17.22 20.87 1.84
CA TYR A 135 -17.30 21.87 0.76
C TYR A 135 -18.72 22.06 0.21
N PHE A 136 -19.55 21.00 0.21
CA PHE A 136 -20.96 21.03 -0.21
C PHE A 136 -21.89 20.56 0.91
N PRO A 137 -22.12 21.37 1.97
CA PRO A 137 -22.89 20.96 3.16
C PRO A 137 -24.34 20.57 2.89
N ALA A 138 -24.91 21.04 1.77
CA ALA A 138 -26.26 20.68 1.34
C ALA A 138 -26.40 19.21 0.89
N VAL A 139 -25.29 18.55 0.56
CA VAL A 139 -25.28 17.16 0.07
C VAL A 139 -24.75 16.24 1.17
N PRO A 140 -25.54 15.24 1.62
CA PRO A 140 -25.09 14.32 2.66
C PRO A 140 -23.84 13.53 2.26
N THR A 141 -22.97 13.26 3.22
CA THR A 141 -21.75 12.43 3.06
C THR A 141 -22.04 11.08 2.39
N SER A 142 -23.19 10.46 2.69
CA SER A 142 -23.60 9.17 2.11
C SER A 142 -23.75 9.20 0.59
N VAL A 143 -24.19 10.33 0.01
CA VAL A 143 -24.35 10.48 -1.45
C VAL A 143 -22.98 10.46 -2.14
N TRP A 144 -22.01 11.17 -1.57
CA TRP A 144 -20.63 11.20 -2.08
C TRP A 144 -19.93 9.84 -1.95
N VAL A 145 -20.11 9.17 -0.82
CA VAL A 145 -19.57 7.81 -0.59
C VAL A 145 -20.19 6.82 -1.58
N LEU A 146 -21.52 6.76 -1.71
CA LEU A 146 -22.19 5.85 -2.65
C LEU A 146 -21.84 6.14 -4.11
N GLY A 147 -21.79 7.43 -4.47
CA GLY A 147 -21.43 7.87 -5.82
C GLY A 147 -19.99 7.48 -6.18
N SER A 148 -19.05 7.68 -5.26
CA SER A 148 -17.64 7.31 -5.47
C SER A 148 -17.43 5.79 -5.56
N ILE A 149 -18.06 5.00 -4.67
CA ILE A 149 -18.04 3.52 -4.75
C ILE A 149 -18.57 3.05 -6.10
N THR A 150 -19.71 3.58 -6.53
CA THR A 150 -20.35 3.18 -7.80
C THR A 150 -19.48 3.53 -9.00
N LEU A 151 -18.94 4.76 -9.03
CA LEU A 151 -18.08 5.24 -10.11
C LEU A 151 -16.81 4.40 -10.22
N VAL A 152 -16.07 4.24 -9.11
CA VAL A 152 -14.81 3.49 -9.10
C VAL A 152 -15.02 2.02 -9.46
N THR A 153 -16.07 1.40 -8.92
CA THR A 153 -16.44 0.02 -9.24
C THR A 153 -16.77 -0.13 -10.72
N MET A 154 -17.54 0.79 -11.31
CA MET A 154 -17.84 0.79 -12.73
C MET A 154 -16.56 0.89 -13.57
N LEU A 155 -15.67 1.83 -13.25
CA LEU A 155 -14.41 2.03 -13.97
C LEU A 155 -13.53 0.78 -13.92
N ASN A 156 -13.39 0.17 -12.74
CA ASN A 156 -12.62 -1.07 -12.55
C ASN A 156 -13.23 -2.27 -13.26
N LEU A 157 -14.57 -2.39 -13.33
CA LEU A 157 -15.26 -3.44 -14.09
C LEU A 157 -15.13 -3.25 -15.61
N VAL A 158 -15.08 -2.00 -16.09
CA VAL A 158 -14.87 -1.73 -17.51
C VAL A 158 -13.45 -2.14 -17.93
N GLY A 159 -12.49 -2.10 -17.01
CA GLY A 159 -11.10 -2.49 -17.26
C GLY A 159 -10.43 -1.54 -18.25
N ILE A 160 -10.69 -0.24 -18.11
CA ILE A 160 -10.28 0.76 -19.08
C ILE A 160 -8.75 0.88 -19.03
N GLU A 161 -8.06 0.60 -20.14
CA GLU A 161 -6.61 0.85 -20.31
C GLU A 161 -6.24 2.33 -20.01
N SER A 162 -7.22 3.24 -20.13
CA SER A 162 -7.12 4.63 -19.71
C SER A 162 -7.03 4.87 -18.20
N ILE A 163 -7.28 3.89 -17.32
CA ILE A 163 -7.10 4.06 -15.86
C ILE A 163 -5.67 4.47 -15.54
N THR A 164 -4.67 3.88 -16.22
CA THR A 164 -3.27 4.26 -16.04
C THR A 164 -3.01 5.71 -16.45
N ARG A 165 -3.64 6.18 -17.54
CA ARG A 165 -3.52 7.59 -17.98
C ARG A 165 -4.24 8.57 -17.05
N VAL A 166 -5.43 8.22 -16.57
CA VAL A 166 -6.18 9.04 -15.62
C VAL A 166 -5.42 9.12 -14.29
N ASN A 167 -4.96 7.99 -13.75
CA ASN A 167 -4.15 7.96 -12.54
C ASN A 167 -2.86 8.78 -12.69
N TRP A 168 -2.24 8.75 -13.87
CA TRP A 168 -1.08 9.61 -14.14
C TRP A 168 -1.41 11.10 -13.96
N ILE A 169 -2.51 11.56 -14.57
CA ILE A 169 -2.97 12.96 -14.43
C ILE A 169 -3.25 13.30 -12.96
N LEU A 170 -3.93 12.41 -12.23
CA LEU A 170 -4.31 12.63 -10.83
C LEU A 170 -3.08 12.70 -9.90
N VAL A 171 -2.05 11.88 -10.13
CA VAL A 171 -0.80 11.95 -9.37
C VAL A 171 0.00 13.20 -9.73
N VAL A 172 0.12 13.52 -11.02
CA VAL A 172 0.83 14.73 -11.45
C VAL A 172 0.16 15.99 -10.90
N ALA A 173 -1.18 16.05 -10.87
CA ALA A 173 -1.91 17.15 -10.24
C ALA A 173 -1.54 17.33 -8.76
N GLN A 174 -1.42 16.23 -8.01
CA GLN A 174 -0.95 16.27 -6.61
C GLN A 174 0.49 16.76 -6.48
N LEU A 175 1.39 16.30 -7.35
CA LEU A 175 2.78 16.77 -7.35
C LEU A 175 2.88 18.27 -7.69
N VAL A 176 2.11 18.74 -8.66
CA VAL A 176 2.00 20.17 -8.99
C VAL A 176 1.46 20.96 -7.80
N PHE A 177 0.42 20.45 -7.13
CA PHE A 177 -0.10 21.08 -5.93
C PHE A 177 0.97 21.21 -4.83
N ILE A 178 1.75 20.14 -4.58
CA ILE A 178 2.86 20.17 -3.62
C ILE A 178 3.89 21.24 -3.99
N ILE A 179 4.27 21.34 -5.27
CA ILE A 179 5.20 22.38 -5.75
C ILE A 179 4.65 23.79 -5.49
N VAL A 180 3.37 24.01 -5.79
CA VAL A 180 2.70 25.30 -5.54
C VAL A 180 2.64 25.60 -4.05
N PHE A 181 2.28 24.62 -3.22
CA PHE A 181 2.25 24.75 -1.76
C PHE A 181 3.62 25.15 -1.20
N VAL A 182 4.69 24.49 -1.64
CA VAL A 182 6.07 24.82 -1.23
C VAL A 182 6.47 26.21 -1.70
N GLY A 183 6.19 26.56 -2.95
CA GLY A 183 6.52 27.88 -3.50
C GLY A 183 5.82 29.01 -2.75
N LEU A 184 4.53 28.85 -2.43
CA LEU A 184 3.77 29.81 -1.62
C LEU A 184 4.27 29.86 -0.18
N SER A 185 4.64 28.72 0.40
CA SER A 185 5.21 28.65 1.76
C SER A 185 6.54 29.41 1.83
N LEU A 186 7.43 29.20 0.86
CA LEU A 186 8.70 29.93 0.74
C LEU A 186 8.48 31.43 0.57
N HIS A 187 7.53 31.84 -0.28
CA HIS A 187 7.20 33.26 -0.47
C HIS A 187 6.73 33.89 0.84
N ARG A 188 5.85 33.22 1.59
CA ARG A 188 5.37 33.67 2.91
C ARG A 188 6.48 33.79 3.94
N LEU A 189 7.37 32.80 4.01
CA LEU A 189 8.52 32.81 4.92
C LEU A 189 9.52 33.92 4.57
N SER A 190 9.76 34.17 3.29
CA SER A 190 10.66 35.25 2.83
C SER A 190 10.16 36.66 3.12
N GLY A 191 8.84 36.83 3.29
CA GLY A 191 8.22 38.10 3.65
C GLY A 191 8.26 38.39 5.16
N GLN A 192 8.66 37.44 6.00
CA GLN A 192 8.82 37.64 7.44
C GLN A 192 10.20 38.26 7.70
N GLY A 193 10.24 39.39 8.41
CA GLY A 193 11.47 40.14 8.69
C GLY A 193 12.38 39.50 9.75
N GLU A 194 11.98 38.35 10.31
CA GLU A 194 12.77 37.61 11.30
C GLU A 194 13.50 36.41 10.66
N PRO A 195 14.72 36.08 11.11
CA PRO A 195 15.48 34.95 10.59
C PRO A 195 14.75 33.64 10.87
N VAL A 196 14.32 32.95 9.81
CA VAL A 196 13.70 31.62 9.90
C VAL A 196 14.77 30.58 10.20
N SER A 197 14.71 29.94 11.38
CA SER A 197 15.60 28.83 11.70
C SER A 197 15.19 27.57 10.94
N VAL A 198 16.07 27.13 10.04
CA VAL A 198 15.85 25.99 9.14
C VAL A 198 15.75 24.66 9.90
N PHE A 199 16.32 24.58 11.10
CA PHE A 199 16.41 23.36 11.90
C PHE A 199 15.30 23.22 12.95
N ASP A 200 14.55 24.27 13.25
CA ASP A 200 13.51 24.25 14.29
C ASP A 200 12.48 23.14 14.07
N PRO A 201 11.95 22.90 12.85
CA PRO A 201 10.97 21.82 12.64
C PRO A 201 11.50 20.40 12.95
N PHE A 202 12.83 20.23 13.03
CA PHE A 202 13.45 18.95 13.36
C PHE A 202 13.75 18.82 14.86
N HIS A 203 14.18 19.91 15.48
CA HIS A 203 14.60 19.93 16.87
C HIS A 203 14.40 21.31 17.47
N HIS A 204 13.45 21.42 18.41
CA HIS A 204 13.22 22.63 19.19
C HIS A 204 12.91 22.27 20.65
N GLU A 205 12.65 23.28 21.49
CA GLU A 205 12.29 23.06 22.89
C GLU A 205 11.06 22.14 23.02
N GLY A 206 11.15 21.13 23.88
CA GLY A 206 10.10 20.12 24.03
C GLY A 206 10.32 18.85 23.19
N PHE A 207 11.46 18.72 22.51
CA PHE A 207 11.88 17.49 21.85
C PHE A 207 11.80 16.28 22.80
N ASN A 208 10.99 15.30 22.45
CA ASN A 208 10.75 14.12 23.27
C ASN A 208 10.73 12.88 22.37
N ILE A 209 11.76 12.05 22.51
CA ILE A 209 11.92 10.83 21.71
C ILE A 209 10.68 9.91 21.80
N PRO A 210 10.15 9.59 23.00
CA PRO A 210 8.92 8.81 23.11
C PRO A 210 7.73 9.38 22.31
N LEU A 211 7.49 10.70 22.36
CA LEU A 211 6.39 11.32 21.61
C LEU A 211 6.60 11.27 20.09
N ILE A 212 7.83 11.54 19.63
CA ILE A 212 8.21 11.43 18.21
C ILE A 212 8.02 9.99 17.73
N MET A 213 8.40 9.03 18.56
CA MET A 213 8.19 7.60 18.32
C MET A 213 6.69 7.29 18.19
N THR A 214 5.84 7.73 19.12
CA THR A 214 4.39 7.52 19.00
C THR A 214 3.81 8.14 17.73
N GLY A 215 4.23 9.36 17.37
CA GLY A 215 3.82 10.02 16.14
C GLY A 215 4.26 9.26 14.87
N ALA A 216 5.53 8.86 14.81
CA ALA A 216 6.08 8.07 13.70
C ALA A 216 5.29 6.77 13.47
N ALA A 217 4.74 6.21 14.54
CA ALA A 217 3.96 5.01 14.42
C ALA A 217 2.57 5.21 13.82
N VAL A 218 1.92 6.34 14.12
CA VAL A 218 0.70 6.76 13.41
C VAL A 218 1.00 7.04 11.93
N LEU A 219 2.13 7.68 11.64
CA LEU A 219 2.55 8.04 10.28
C LEU A 219 2.85 6.84 9.38
N CYS A 220 3.04 5.64 9.94
CA CYS A 220 3.16 4.43 9.15
C CYS A 220 1.94 4.20 8.25
N LEU A 221 0.76 4.67 8.67
CA LEU A 221 -0.46 4.67 7.86
C LEU A 221 -0.25 5.43 6.53
N SER A 222 0.47 6.55 6.54
CA SER A 222 0.73 7.34 5.33
C SER A 222 1.58 6.57 4.31
N PHE A 223 2.39 5.60 4.76
CA PHE A 223 3.28 4.82 3.90
C PHE A 223 2.62 3.57 3.31
N LEU A 224 1.39 3.26 3.68
CA LEU A 224 0.72 2.07 3.17
C LEU A 224 0.47 2.18 1.67
N GLY A 225 0.78 1.10 0.94
CA GLY A 225 0.60 1.05 -0.50
C GLY A 225 1.85 0.85 -1.33
N PHE A 226 3.05 1.09 -0.81
CA PHE A 226 4.27 0.77 -1.55
C PHE A 226 4.32 -0.73 -1.89
N ASP A 227 3.77 -1.58 -1.02
CA ASP A 227 3.74 -3.03 -1.16
C ASP A 227 2.72 -3.48 -2.21
N ALA A 228 1.68 -2.69 -2.48
CA ALA A 228 0.70 -2.98 -3.51
C ALA A 228 1.34 -3.04 -4.91
N VAL A 229 2.46 -2.34 -5.13
CA VAL A 229 3.27 -2.45 -6.36
C VAL A 229 3.66 -3.90 -6.64
N SER A 230 3.89 -4.71 -5.60
CA SER A 230 4.23 -6.13 -5.75
C SER A 230 3.13 -6.97 -6.41
N THR A 231 1.88 -6.49 -6.38
CA THR A 231 0.75 -7.18 -7.03
C THR A 231 0.73 -7.02 -8.56
N MET A 232 1.58 -6.15 -9.12
CA MET A 232 1.75 -5.95 -10.57
C MET A 232 2.84 -6.84 -11.17
N ALA A 233 3.38 -7.82 -10.42
CA ALA A 233 4.48 -8.67 -10.90
C ALA A 233 4.15 -9.41 -12.20
N GLU A 234 2.92 -9.94 -12.35
CA GLU A 234 2.47 -10.64 -13.57
C GLU A 234 2.23 -9.69 -14.77
N GLU A 235 2.13 -8.37 -14.54
CA GLU A 235 1.93 -7.34 -15.57
C GLU A 235 3.23 -6.61 -15.93
N THR A 236 4.37 -7.03 -15.37
CA THR A 236 5.67 -6.37 -15.57
C THR A 236 6.58 -7.26 -16.41
N PRO A 237 7.26 -6.76 -17.46
CA PRO A 237 8.12 -7.61 -18.31
C PRO A 237 9.33 -8.20 -17.57
N ASN A 238 9.91 -7.45 -16.62
CA ASN A 238 11.09 -7.86 -15.84
C ASN A 238 10.85 -7.73 -14.33
N PRO A 239 9.91 -8.50 -13.75
CA PRO A 239 9.41 -8.26 -12.40
C PRO A 239 10.50 -8.42 -11.34
N ARG A 240 11.48 -9.32 -11.55
CA ARG A 240 12.61 -9.52 -10.62
C ARG A 240 13.50 -8.29 -10.44
N ARG A 241 13.53 -7.35 -11.40
CA ARG A 241 14.35 -6.13 -11.32
C ARG A 241 13.47 -4.89 -11.11
N THR A 242 12.41 -4.77 -11.91
CA THR A 242 11.60 -3.55 -11.97
C THR A 242 10.72 -3.37 -10.74
N ILE A 243 10.08 -4.44 -10.23
CA ILE A 243 9.20 -4.33 -9.05
C ILE A 243 9.99 -3.93 -7.79
N PRO A 244 11.13 -4.57 -7.44
CA PRO A 244 11.93 -4.13 -6.29
C PRO A 244 12.39 -2.66 -6.39
N GLN A 245 12.78 -2.21 -7.59
CA GLN A 245 13.14 -0.83 -7.83
C GLN A 245 11.95 0.10 -7.61
N ALA A 246 10.79 -0.24 -8.17
CA ALA A 246 9.57 0.53 -8.01
C ALA A 246 9.15 0.65 -6.54
N ILE A 247 9.16 -0.46 -5.78
CA ILE A 247 8.85 -0.47 -4.34
C ILE A 247 9.75 0.51 -3.58
N MET A 248 11.07 0.44 -3.79
CA MET A 248 12.02 1.33 -3.12
C MET A 248 11.83 2.79 -3.53
N ILE A 249 11.62 3.07 -4.83
CA ILE A 249 11.41 4.43 -5.34
C ILE A 249 10.10 5.01 -4.78
N VAL A 250 9.02 4.24 -4.74
CA VAL A 250 7.73 4.68 -4.20
C VAL A 250 7.86 5.02 -2.72
N SER A 251 8.45 4.14 -1.91
CA SER A 251 8.68 4.41 -0.49
C SER A 251 9.55 5.65 -0.27
N LEU A 252 10.63 5.80 -1.04
CA LEU A 252 11.55 6.93 -0.92
C LEU A 252 10.91 8.24 -1.38
N VAL A 253 10.36 8.28 -2.59
CA VAL A 253 9.74 9.49 -3.16
C VAL A 253 8.52 9.88 -2.35
N GLY A 254 7.64 8.94 -2.01
CA GLY A 254 6.48 9.20 -1.16
C GLY A 254 6.88 9.77 0.20
N GLY A 255 7.86 9.16 0.87
CA GLY A 255 8.31 9.67 2.17
C GLY A 255 9.08 10.99 2.10
N VAL A 256 9.84 11.25 1.04
CA VAL A 256 10.47 12.56 0.82
C VAL A 256 9.41 13.64 0.60
N LEU A 257 8.36 13.34 -0.18
CA LEU A 257 7.23 14.26 -0.36
C LEU A 257 6.54 14.54 0.98
N PHE A 258 6.32 13.50 1.78
CA PHE A 258 5.72 13.66 3.11
C PHE A 258 6.58 14.50 4.05
N LEU A 259 7.88 14.23 4.08
CA LEU A 259 8.85 15.00 4.86
C LEU A 259 8.88 16.46 4.42
N LEU A 260 8.93 16.71 3.11
CA LEU A 260 8.98 18.05 2.55
C LEU A 260 7.69 18.83 2.83
N VAL A 261 6.52 18.23 2.63
CA VAL A 261 5.23 18.88 2.92
C VAL A 261 5.09 19.17 4.41
N SER A 262 5.38 18.19 5.28
CA SER A 262 5.31 18.37 6.74
C SER A 262 6.27 19.45 7.24
N TYR A 263 7.48 19.54 6.66
CA TYR A 263 8.47 20.55 6.98
C TYR A 263 7.97 21.96 6.68
N PHE A 264 7.48 22.20 5.45
CA PHE A 264 6.98 23.53 5.07
C PHE A 264 5.68 23.90 5.81
N ALA A 265 4.82 22.92 6.06
CA ALA A 265 3.61 23.13 6.87
C ALA A 265 3.96 23.56 8.30
N GLN A 266 4.92 22.87 8.96
CA GLN A 266 5.38 23.21 10.31
C GLN A 266 6.09 24.57 10.35
N MET A 267 6.84 24.93 9.31
CA MET A 267 7.47 26.26 9.24
C MET A 267 6.46 27.40 9.12
N VAL A 268 5.41 27.22 8.34
CA VAL A 268 4.38 28.26 8.17
C VAL A 268 3.44 28.32 9.38
N PHE A 269 3.25 27.18 10.06
CA PHE A 269 2.39 27.05 11.24
C PHE A 269 3.14 26.41 12.41
N PRO A 270 4.07 27.15 13.06
CA PRO A 270 4.89 26.61 14.15
C PRO A 270 4.10 26.40 15.46
N GLU A 271 2.97 27.08 15.60
CA GLU A 271 2.10 27.11 16.78
C GLU A 271 1.27 25.81 16.92
N TRP A 272 1.94 24.68 17.14
CA TRP A 272 1.33 23.34 17.15
C TRP A 272 0.15 23.17 18.14
N ASN A 273 0.05 24.01 19.17
CA ASN A 273 -1.01 23.99 20.18
C ASN A 273 -2.21 24.91 19.86
N SER A 274 -2.15 25.68 18.78
CA SER A 274 -3.18 26.68 18.43
C SER A 274 -4.26 26.17 17.49
N PHE A 275 -4.18 24.91 17.05
CA PHE A 275 -5.24 24.30 16.23
C PHE A 275 -6.54 24.22 17.05
N THR A 276 -7.63 24.73 16.47
CA THR A 276 -8.96 24.65 17.10
C THR A 276 -9.46 23.21 17.08
N ASP A 277 -9.21 22.50 15.98
CA ASP A 277 -9.51 21.08 15.79
C ASP A 277 -8.33 20.42 15.03
N PRO A 278 -7.72 19.34 15.56
CA PRO A 278 -6.69 18.58 14.84
C PRO A 278 -7.16 18.06 13.47
N ASP A 279 -8.45 17.79 13.30
CA ASP A 279 -9.01 17.25 12.06
C ASP A 279 -9.10 18.32 10.96
N SER A 280 -9.24 19.61 11.32
CA SER A 280 -9.26 20.74 10.37
C SER A 280 -7.89 21.40 10.15
N ALA A 281 -6.85 20.96 10.87
CA ALA A 281 -5.53 21.60 10.87
C ALA A 281 -4.91 21.73 9.46
N SER A 282 -5.21 20.79 8.56
CA SER A 282 -4.75 20.86 7.17
C SER A 282 -5.32 22.07 6.42
N VAL A 283 -6.62 22.34 6.60
CA VAL A 283 -7.31 23.48 6.00
C VAL A 283 -6.78 24.79 6.56
N ASP A 284 -6.50 24.84 7.87
CA ASP A 284 -5.91 26.02 8.53
C ASP A 284 -4.53 26.36 7.97
N VAL A 285 -3.68 25.35 7.76
CA VAL A 285 -2.38 25.53 7.10
C VAL A 285 -2.55 26.05 5.68
N MET A 286 -3.45 25.46 4.88
CA MET A 286 -3.71 25.92 3.50
C MET A 286 -4.19 27.37 3.46
N ARG A 287 -5.11 27.72 4.36
CA ARG A 287 -5.66 29.07 4.51
C ARG A 287 -4.58 30.07 4.88
N ARG A 288 -3.67 29.72 5.81
CA ARG A 288 -2.53 30.57 6.20
C ARG A 288 -1.53 30.76 5.06
N VAL A 289 -1.24 29.72 4.29
CA VAL A 289 -0.28 29.78 3.16
C VAL A 289 -0.84 30.60 1.99
N GLY A 290 -2.02 30.24 1.47
CA GLY A 290 -2.52 30.73 0.19
C GLY A 290 -3.99 31.17 0.17
N GLY A 291 -4.65 31.27 1.33
CA GLY A 291 -6.05 31.68 1.44
C GLY A 291 -7.03 30.67 0.85
N GLU A 292 -8.26 31.13 0.56
CA GLU A 292 -9.37 30.27 0.10
C GLU A 292 -9.12 29.60 -1.25
N LEU A 293 -8.32 30.22 -2.12
CA LEU A 293 -7.94 29.63 -3.40
C LEU A 293 -7.11 28.36 -3.19
N LEU A 294 -6.16 28.40 -2.25
CA LEU A 294 -5.33 27.24 -1.95
C LEU A 294 -6.13 26.15 -1.22
N VAL A 295 -7.06 26.52 -0.34
CA VAL A 295 -8.01 25.58 0.29
C VAL A 295 -8.84 24.88 -0.79
N THR A 296 -9.42 25.61 -1.74
CA THR A 296 -10.21 25.02 -2.82
C THR A 296 -9.38 24.11 -3.72
N ALA A 297 -8.17 24.55 -4.10
CA ALA A 297 -7.25 23.74 -4.88
C ALA A 297 -6.81 22.48 -4.13
N PHE A 298 -6.59 22.58 -2.82
CA PHE A 298 -6.25 21.45 -1.95
C PHE A 298 -7.37 20.43 -1.95
N THR A 299 -8.60 20.83 -1.60
CA THR A 299 -9.75 19.93 -1.52
C THR A 299 -9.98 19.22 -2.85
N ALA A 300 -9.96 19.96 -3.97
CA ALA A 300 -10.13 19.38 -5.30
C ALA A 300 -9.04 18.34 -5.63
N THR A 301 -7.77 18.67 -5.34
CA THR A 301 -6.63 17.81 -5.65
C THR A 301 -6.54 16.61 -4.71
N TYR A 302 -6.90 16.77 -3.44
CA TYR A 302 -6.94 15.73 -2.43
C TYR A 302 -8.04 14.70 -2.76
N VAL A 303 -9.25 15.16 -3.05
CA VAL A 303 -10.37 14.29 -3.48
C VAL A 303 -10.02 13.54 -4.77
N ALA A 304 -9.42 14.22 -5.75
CA ALA A 304 -8.89 13.60 -6.96
C ALA A 304 -7.85 12.50 -6.65
N GLY A 305 -6.97 12.74 -5.67
CA GLY A 305 -6.03 11.75 -5.16
C GLY A 305 -6.71 10.54 -4.50
N CYS A 306 -7.75 10.76 -3.70
CA CYS A 306 -8.54 9.68 -3.10
C CYS A 306 -9.25 8.84 -4.17
N PHE A 307 -9.74 9.44 -5.27
CA PHE A 307 -10.27 8.67 -6.40
C PHE A 307 -9.20 7.79 -7.06
N ALA A 308 -7.98 8.33 -7.25
CA ALA A 308 -6.85 7.56 -7.77
C ALA A 308 -6.53 6.37 -6.86
N SER A 309 -6.42 6.61 -5.54
CA SER A 309 -6.15 5.56 -4.57
C SER A 309 -7.27 4.53 -4.50
N ALA A 310 -8.54 4.93 -4.49
CA ALA A 310 -9.69 4.01 -4.49
C ALA A 310 -9.68 3.08 -5.72
N MET A 311 -9.41 3.63 -6.92
CA MET A 311 -9.32 2.83 -8.14
C MET A 311 -8.20 1.79 -8.06
N VAL A 312 -7.00 2.23 -7.68
CA VAL A 312 -5.80 1.40 -7.61
C VAL A 312 -5.93 0.34 -6.50
N SER A 313 -6.35 0.75 -5.30
CA SER A 313 -6.51 -0.14 -4.15
C SER A 313 -7.58 -1.19 -4.37
N GLN A 314 -8.76 -0.83 -4.92
CA GLN A 314 -9.81 -1.79 -5.24
C GLN A 314 -9.34 -2.81 -6.29
N ALA A 315 -8.54 -2.38 -7.27
CA ALA A 315 -7.94 -3.29 -8.24
C ALA A 315 -6.88 -4.21 -7.60
N SER A 316 -6.02 -3.70 -6.70
CA SER A 316 -5.01 -4.47 -5.97
C SER A 316 -5.62 -5.57 -5.11
N VAL A 317 -6.60 -5.24 -4.26
CA VAL A 317 -7.28 -6.23 -3.40
C VAL A 317 -8.01 -7.28 -4.21
N SER A 318 -8.61 -6.89 -5.34
CA SER A 318 -9.29 -7.83 -6.22
C SER A 318 -8.33 -8.84 -6.84
N ARG A 319 -7.07 -8.44 -7.12
CA ARG A 319 -6.01 -9.35 -7.59
C ARG A 319 -5.51 -10.29 -6.49
N VAL A 320 -5.39 -9.81 -5.24
CA VAL A 320 -5.03 -10.67 -4.09
C VAL A 320 -6.11 -11.72 -3.85
N LEU A 321 -7.39 -11.32 -3.82
CA LEU A 321 -8.53 -12.24 -3.70
C LEU A 321 -8.58 -13.25 -4.86
N PHE A 322 -8.27 -12.79 -6.09
CA PHE A 322 -8.17 -13.66 -7.25
C PHE A 322 -7.06 -14.70 -7.09
N ALA A 323 -5.86 -14.31 -6.62
CA ALA A 323 -4.75 -15.23 -6.38
C ALA A 323 -5.12 -16.27 -5.31
N MET A 324 -5.71 -15.84 -4.18
CA MET A 324 -6.18 -16.75 -3.14
C MET A 324 -7.29 -17.69 -3.64
N GLY A 325 -8.20 -17.21 -4.51
CA GLY A 325 -9.26 -18.01 -5.12
C GLY A 325 -8.73 -19.01 -6.16
N ARG A 326 -7.73 -18.62 -6.96
CA ARG A 326 -7.02 -19.48 -7.92
C ARG A 326 -6.33 -20.64 -7.19
N ASP A 327 -5.70 -20.34 -6.07
CA ASP A 327 -4.90 -21.30 -5.30
C ASP A 327 -5.76 -22.15 -4.35
N GLY A 328 -7.09 -21.99 -4.39
CA GLY A 328 -8.06 -22.75 -3.60
C GLY A 328 -8.11 -22.40 -2.11
N ALA A 329 -7.47 -21.30 -1.70
CA ALA A 329 -7.56 -20.75 -0.35
C ALA A 329 -8.92 -20.08 -0.08
N LEU A 330 -9.53 -19.49 -1.12
CA LEU A 330 -10.89 -18.94 -1.09
C LEU A 330 -11.80 -19.72 -2.06
N PRO A 331 -13.15 -19.55 -1.98
CA PRO A 331 -14.05 -20.16 -2.95
C PRO A 331 -13.63 -19.89 -4.39
N ARG A 332 -13.67 -20.93 -5.24
CA ARG A 332 -13.18 -20.89 -6.64
C ARG A 332 -13.83 -19.79 -7.49
N VAL A 333 -14.94 -19.22 -7.05
CA VAL A 333 -15.61 -18.07 -7.70
C VAL A 333 -14.69 -16.85 -7.78
N PHE A 334 -13.81 -16.65 -6.78
CA PHE A 334 -12.81 -15.57 -6.80
C PHE A 334 -11.69 -15.81 -7.82
N GLY A 335 -11.38 -17.08 -8.14
CA GLY A 335 -10.35 -17.45 -9.12
C GLY A 335 -10.80 -17.43 -10.59
N LYS A 336 -12.01 -16.93 -10.89
CA LYS A 336 -12.54 -16.84 -12.26
C LYS A 336 -12.32 -15.44 -12.84
N LEU A 337 -11.71 -15.37 -14.03
CA LEU A 337 -11.65 -14.14 -14.83
C LEU A 337 -12.84 -14.10 -15.81
N VAL A 338 -13.40 -12.91 -16.03
CA VAL A 338 -14.42 -12.73 -17.08
C VAL A 338 -13.74 -12.72 -18.45
N THR A 339 -14.19 -13.59 -19.36
CA THR A 339 -13.54 -13.99 -20.62
C THR A 339 -13.19 -12.81 -21.55
N LYS A 340 -13.96 -11.72 -21.53
CA LYS A 340 -13.80 -10.60 -22.48
C LYS A 340 -12.86 -9.48 -21.98
N LYS A 341 -12.74 -9.29 -20.66
CA LYS A 341 -12.05 -8.12 -20.05
C LYS A 341 -10.89 -8.48 -19.12
N ARG A 342 -10.66 -9.77 -18.82
CA ARG A 342 -9.55 -10.25 -17.96
C ARG A 342 -9.49 -9.58 -16.57
N VAL A 343 -10.61 -9.07 -16.07
CA VAL A 343 -10.75 -8.53 -14.71
C VAL A 343 -11.45 -9.52 -13.78
N PRO A 344 -11.07 -9.59 -12.49
CA PRO A 344 -11.72 -10.43 -11.48
C PRO A 344 -13.02 -9.77 -10.96
N ALA A 345 -14.06 -9.75 -11.79
CA ALA A 345 -15.31 -9.02 -11.52
C ALA A 345 -15.97 -9.41 -10.18
N THR A 346 -15.98 -10.70 -9.81
CA THR A 346 -16.54 -11.15 -8.53
C THR A 346 -15.81 -10.49 -7.34
N ALA A 347 -14.47 -10.43 -7.40
CA ALA A 347 -13.68 -9.84 -6.33
C ALA A 347 -13.95 -8.34 -6.22
N ILE A 348 -14.03 -7.64 -7.36
CA ILE A 348 -14.36 -6.20 -7.41
C ILE A 348 -15.73 -5.94 -6.77
N MET A 349 -16.74 -6.73 -7.12
CA MET A 349 -18.10 -6.58 -6.56
C MET A 349 -18.15 -6.85 -5.05
N VAL A 350 -17.44 -7.88 -4.58
CA VAL A 350 -17.36 -8.19 -3.14
C VAL A 350 -16.67 -7.05 -2.39
N VAL A 351 -15.56 -6.53 -2.91
CA VAL A 351 -14.86 -5.39 -2.32
C VAL A 351 -15.75 -4.16 -2.29
N SER A 352 -16.46 -3.85 -3.38
CA SER A 352 -17.43 -2.75 -3.43
C SER A 352 -18.55 -2.91 -2.39
N LEU A 353 -19.04 -4.12 -2.18
CA LEU A 353 -20.08 -4.40 -1.18
C LEU A 353 -19.53 -4.19 0.24
N PHE A 354 -18.31 -4.65 0.52
CA PHE A 354 -17.63 -4.38 1.79
C PHE A 354 -17.38 -2.88 2.00
N SER A 355 -17.07 -2.13 0.94
CA SER A 355 -16.87 -0.69 1.02
C SER A 355 -18.12 0.09 1.43
N LEU A 356 -19.33 -0.48 1.35
CA LEU A 356 -20.54 0.15 1.89
C LEU A 356 -20.48 0.37 3.41
N ILE A 357 -19.60 -0.35 4.12
CA ILE A 357 -19.32 -0.12 5.54
C ILE A 357 -18.82 1.33 5.78
N ALA A 358 -18.23 1.98 4.77
CA ALA A 358 -17.87 3.41 4.82
C ALA A 358 -19.03 4.34 5.24
N LEU A 359 -20.29 3.92 5.06
CA LEU A 359 -21.46 4.71 5.42
C LEU A 359 -21.70 4.82 6.93
N VAL A 360 -21.12 3.92 7.72
CA VAL A 360 -21.41 3.80 9.16
C VAL A 360 -20.16 3.76 10.04
N ILE A 361 -18.98 3.56 9.44
CA ILE A 361 -17.72 3.42 10.16
C ILE A 361 -16.97 4.76 10.26
N THR A 362 -16.19 4.93 11.33
CA THR A 362 -15.39 6.14 11.54
C THR A 362 -14.01 6.03 10.90
N LEU A 363 -13.40 7.18 10.61
CA LEU A 363 -12.04 7.28 10.07
C LEU A 363 -11.02 6.55 10.98
N ASP A 364 -11.11 6.80 12.28
CA ASP A 364 -10.23 6.17 13.29
C ASP A 364 -10.36 4.64 13.28
N THR A 365 -11.58 4.10 13.24
CA THR A 365 -11.79 2.64 13.20
C THR A 365 -11.15 2.03 11.96
N VAL A 366 -11.33 2.66 10.79
CA VAL A 366 -10.74 2.20 9.52
C VAL A 366 -9.21 2.24 9.58
N ALA A 367 -8.63 3.32 10.12
CA ALA A 367 -7.19 3.46 10.30
C ALA A 367 -6.61 2.37 11.22
N ASN A 368 -7.29 2.05 12.32
CA ASN A 368 -6.93 0.98 13.25
C ASN A 368 -6.94 -0.40 12.57
N MET A 369 -7.95 -0.68 11.75
CA MET A 369 -8.08 -1.95 11.01
C MET A 369 -6.96 -2.14 9.98
N ILE A 370 -6.69 -1.09 9.22
CA ILE A 370 -5.65 -1.09 8.20
C ILE A 370 -4.26 -1.28 8.85
N SER A 371 -3.99 -0.54 9.94
CA SER A 371 -2.69 -0.55 10.61
C SER A 371 -2.31 -1.94 11.14
N PHE A 372 -3.26 -2.66 11.74
CA PHE A 372 -3.01 -4.04 12.20
C PHE A 372 -2.66 -4.97 11.04
N GLY A 373 -3.43 -4.93 9.96
CA GLY A 373 -3.22 -5.77 8.77
C GLY A 373 -1.84 -5.53 8.13
N ALA A 374 -1.50 -4.26 7.95
CA ALA A 374 -0.23 -3.83 7.36
C ALA A 374 0.97 -4.19 8.23
N LEU A 375 0.93 -3.91 9.54
CA LEU A 375 2.04 -4.22 10.44
C LEU A 375 2.27 -5.73 10.55
N PHE A 376 1.21 -6.53 10.61
CA PHE A 376 1.34 -7.99 10.53
C PHE A 376 2.05 -8.42 9.24
N ALA A 377 1.62 -7.88 8.11
CA ALA A 377 2.19 -8.17 6.81
C ALA A 377 3.67 -7.80 6.71
N PHE A 378 4.03 -6.61 7.18
CA PHE A 378 5.40 -6.09 7.20
C PHE A 378 6.31 -6.95 8.09
N SER A 379 5.85 -7.30 9.29
CA SER A 379 6.56 -8.23 10.18
C SER A 379 6.77 -9.59 9.51
N ALA A 380 5.74 -10.14 8.88
CA ALA A 380 5.79 -11.46 8.24
C ALA A 380 6.75 -11.49 7.02
N VAL A 381 6.81 -10.42 6.21
CA VAL A 381 7.74 -10.33 5.08
C VAL A 381 9.18 -10.20 5.54
N ASN A 382 9.46 -9.39 6.56
CA ASN A 382 10.80 -9.28 7.13
C ASN A 382 11.32 -10.65 7.62
N LEU A 383 10.47 -11.41 8.35
CA LEU A 383 10.80 -12.77 8.76
C LEU A 383 10.93 -13.74 7.57
N ALA A 384 10.11 -13.58 6.53
CA ALA A 384 10.16 -14.44 5.34
C ALA A 384 11.50 -14.31 4.61
N VAL A 385 12.10 -13.11 4.54
CA VAL A 385 13.43 -12.90 3.95
C VAL A 385 14.50 -13.66 4.73
N ILE A 386 14.51 -13.51 6.06
CA ILE A 386 15.47 -14.19 6.95
C ILE A 386 15.37 -15.70 6.74
N LYS A 387 14.14 -16.24 6.78
CA LYS A 387 13.91 -17.67 6.61
C LYS A 387 14.29 -18.17 5.22
N HIS A 388 13.87 -17.49 4.16
CA HIS A 388 14.11 -17.92 2.79
C HIS A 388 15.62 -17.90 2.42
N TYR A 389 16.33 -16.83 2.76
CA TYR A 389 17.73 -16.67 2.32
C TYR A 389 18.73 -17.35 3.25
N LEU A 390 18.53 -17.31 4.57
CA LEU A 390 19.50 -17.84 5.53
C LEU A 390 19.21 -19.28 5.95
N ILE A 391 17.93 -19.66 6.10
CA ILE A 391 17.57 -21.01 6.54
C ILE A 391 17.42 -21.93 5.32
N ASP A 392 16.57 -21.57 4.36
CA ASP A 392 16.24 -22.45 3.23
C ASP A 392 17.39 -22.52 2.22
N LYS A 393 17.93 -21.37 1.79
CA LYS A 393 19.06 -21.29 0.84
C LYS A 393 20.44 -21.41 1.50
N LYS A 394 20.52 -21.38 2.82
CA LYS A 394 21.77 -21.50 3.59
C LYS A 394 22.88 -20.55 3.10
N LEU A 395 22.52 -19.33 2.68
CA LEU A 395 23.51 -18.36 2.21
C LEU A 395 24.40 -17.91 3.38
N ARG A 396 25.69 -18.21 3.28
CA ARG A 396 26.71 -17.87 4.29
C ARG A 396 27.58 -16.70 3.84
N GLY A 397 28.23 -16.04 4.79
CA GLY A 397 29.15 -14.92 4.54
C GLY A 397 28.67 -13.60 5.14
N THR A 398 29.62 -12.74 5.54
CA THR A 398 29.36 -11.47 6.24
C THR A 398 28.40 -10.56 5.48
N ARG A 399 28.57 -10.44 4.16
CA ARG A 399 27.67 -9.67 3.29
C ARG A 399 26.24 -10.24 3.28
N ASN A 400 26.09 -11.55 3.23
CA ASN A 400 24.77 -12.19 3.20
C ASN A 400 24.07 -12.06 4.57
N VAL A 401 24.81 -12.15 5.67
CA VAL A 401 24.27 -11.90 7.01
C VAL A 401 23.84 -10.43 7.16
N LEU A 402 24.62 -9.47 6.67
CA LEU A 402 24.22 -8.06 6.70
C LEU A 402 22.94 -7.81 5.86
N LEU A 403 22.91 -8.34 4.63
CA LEU A 403 21.84 -8.07 3.68
C LEU A 403 20.55 -8.85 3.93
N PHE A 404 20.61 -10.04 4.55
CA PHE A 404 19.46 -10.92 4.72
C PHE A 404 19.15 -11.25 6.20
N ALA A 405 20.02 -10.89 7.14
CA ALA A 405 19.75 -10.96 8.58
C ALA A 405 19.57 -9.56 9.15
N ALA A 406 20.60 -8.71 9.11
CA ALA A 406 20.59 -7.44 9.83
C ALA A 406 19.54 -6.45 9.31
N LEU A 407 19.48 -6.20 8.00
CA LEU A 407 18.48 -5.28 7.43
C LEU A 407 17.04 -5.76 7.66
N PRO A 408 16.66 -7.03 7.35
CA PRO A 408 15.31 -7.51 7.65
C PRO A 408 15.01 -7.61 9.15
N ALA A 409 16.01 -7.92 9.99
CA ALA A 409 15.82 -7.95 11.45
C ALA A 409 15.56 -6.55 12.01
N LEU A 410 16.28 -5.53 11.52
CA LEU A 410 15.99 -4.13 11.86
C LEU A 410 14.57 -3.75 11.40
N GLY A 411 14.19 -4.11 10.17
CA GLY A 411 12.82 -3.92 9.69
C GLY A 411 11.78 -4.61 10.57
N PHE A 412 12.02 -5.86 10.97
CA PHE A 412 11.16 -6.59 11.89
C PHE A 412 11.08 -5.91 13.26
N LEU A 413 12.20 -5.53 13.86
CA LEU A 413 12.25 -4.82 15.13
C LEU A 413 11.53 -3.47 15.06
N SER A 414 11.69 -2.72 13.97
CA SER A 414 10.93 -1.50 13.72
C SER A 414 9.42 -1.81 13.67
N THR A 415 8.99 -2.86 12.97
CA THR A 415 7.57 -3.23 12.97
C THR A 415 7.06 -3.65 14.36
N ILE A 416 7.83 -4.43 15.13
CA ILE A 416 7.47 -4.83 16.50
C ILE A 416 7.37 -3.61 17.41
N TRP A 417 8.24 -2.64 17.23
CA TRP A 417 8.13 -1.38 17.93
C TRP A 417 6.83 -0.63 17.52
N LEU A 418 6.49 -0.59 16.24
CA LEU A 418 5.21 -0.02 15.77
C LEU A 418 3.97 -0.76 16.30
N TRP A 419 4.08 -2.05 16.61
CA TRP A 419 3.00 -2.77 17.28
C TRP A 419 2.69 -2.20 18.67
N THR A 420 3.65 -1.61 19.38
CA THR A 420 3.41 -1.07 20.73
C THR A 420 2.63 0.24 20.75
N SER A 421 2.54 0.92 19.61
CA SER A 421 1.73 2.14 19.46
C SER A 421 0.30 1.88 19.02
N LEU A 422 -0.03 0.65 18.61
CA LEU A 422 -1.38 0.30 18.18
C LEU A 422 -2.36 0.43 19.35
N SER A 423 -3.53 0.98 19.06
CA SER A 423 -4.63 1.05 20.02
C SER A 423 -5.10 -0.35 20.42
N GLY A 424 -5.65 -0.49 21.63
CA GLY A 424 -6.30 -1.75 22.06
C GLY A 424 -7.43 -2.18 21.10
N MET A 425 -8.07 -1.22 20.45
CA MET A 425 -9.07 -1.47 19.40
C MET A 425 -8.46 -2.16 18.18
N SER A 426 -7.27 -1.72 17.71
CA SER A 426 -6.54 -2.36 16.61
C SER A 426 -6.25 -3.83 16.91
N PHE A 427 -5.77 -4.14 18.12
CA PHE A 427 -5.53 -5.52 18.54
C PHE A 427 -6.80 -6.34 18.59
N THR A 428 -7.87 -5.79 19.17
CA THR A 428 -9.15 -6.50 19.31
C THR A 428 -9.71 -6.88 17.94
N ILE A 429 -9.82 -5.90 17.04
CA ILE A 429 -10.36 -6.13 15.69
C ILE A 429 -9.45 -7.06 14.89
N GLY A 430 -8.15 -6.83 14.92
CA GLY A 430 -7.16 -7.62 14.20
C GLY A 430 -7.13 -9.09 14.64
N LEU A 431 -7.16 -9.34 15.96
CA LEU A 431 -7.20 -10.69 16.51
C LEU A 431 -8.54 -11.38 16.22
N CYS A 432 -9.67 -10.66 16.32
CA CYS A 432 -10.97 -11.19 15.91
C CYS A 432 -10.97 -11.59 14.43
N TRP A 433 -10.45 -10.75 13.55
CA TRP A 433 -10.34 -11.03 12.13
C TRP A 433 -9.44 -12.22 11.84
N MET A 434 -8.27 -12.30 12.50
CA MET A 434 -7.37 -13.44 12.38
C MET A 434 -8.03 -14.73 12.90
N GLY A 435 -8.81 -14.65 13.98
CA GLY A 435 -9.63 -15.73 14.50
C GLY A 435 -10.67 -16.23 13.49
N LEU A 436 -11.38 -15.32 12.82
CA LEU A 436 -12.28 -15.66 11.71
C LEU A 436 -11.52 -16.34 10.56
N GLY A 437 -10.30 -15.89 10.27
CA GLY A 437 -9.40 -16.54 9.32
C GLY A 437 -9.08 -17.98 9.71
N LEU A 438 -8.76 -18.23 10.99
CA LEU A 438 -8.51 -19.58 11.50
C LEU A 438 -9.76 -20.48 11.42
N VAL A 439 -10.95 -19.95 11.70
CA VAL A 439 -12.22 -20.68 11.55
C VAL A 439 -12.49 -21.02 10.08
N CYS A 440 -12.30 -20.06 9.17
CA CYS A 440 -12.40 -20.27 7.73
C CYS A 440 -11.40 -21.34 7.26
N LEU A 441 -10.15 -21.24 7.70
CA LEU A 441 -9.09 -22.19 7.42
C LEU A 441 -9.46 -23.60 7.88
N PHE A 442 -10.00 -23.73 9.08
CA PHE A 442 -10.48 -25.00 9.64
C PHE A 442 -11.62 -25.58 8.80
N GLY A 443 -12.57 -24.74 8.35
CA GLY A 443 -13.66 -25.14 7.47
C GLY A 443 -13.18 -25.61 6.09
N VAL A 444 -12.32 -24.83 5.43
CA VAL A 444 -11.76 -25.13 4.10
C VAL A 444 -10.94 -26.41 4.12
N THR A 445 -10.16 -26.64 5.17
CA THR A 445 -9.33 -27.85 5.31
C THR A 445 -10.08 -29.05 5.91
N ARG A 446 -11.38 -28.90 6.21
CA ARG A 446 -12.20 -29.90 6.94
C ARG A 446 -11.48 -30.44 8.18
N GLY A 447 -10.97 -29.52 9.00
CA GLY A 447 -10.18 -29.82 10.19
C GLY A 447 -8.77 -30.34 9.87
N PHE A 448 -8.05 -29.68 8.96
CA PHE A 448 -6.69 -30.03 8.53
C PHE A 448 -6.53 -31.41 7.87
N ARG A 449 -7.64 -32.10 7.57
CA ARG A 449 -7.65 -33.41 6.89
C ARG A 449 -7.29 -33.29 5.41
N LEU A 450 -7.59 -32.14 4.80
CA LEU A 450 -7.20 -31.81 3.43
C LEU A 450 -6.01 -30.86 3.44
N LYS A 451 -4.90 -31.28 2.82
CA LYS A 451 -3.78 -30.37 2.54
C LYS A 451 -4.27 -29.26 1.62
N MET A 452 -3.87 -28.02 1.90
CA MET A 452 -4.12 -26.93 0.95
C MET A 452 -3.50 -27.27 -0.42
N PRO A 453 -4.21 -27.01 -1.53
CA PRO A 453 -3.68 -27.25 -2.87
C PRO A 453 -2.34 -26.54 -3.03
N GLU A 454 -1.30 -27.21 -3.53
CA GLU A 454 -0.03 -26.54 -3.82
C GLU A 454 -0.24 -25.37 -4.79
N LEU A 455 0.59 -24.33 -4.68
CA LEU A 455 0.54 -23.17 -5.56
C LEU A 455 0.62 -23.64 -7.02
N GLN A 456 -0.50 -23.56 -7.75
CA GLN A 456 -0.54 -23.83 -9.19
C GLN A 456 0.10 -22.65 -9.91
N MET A 457 1.44 -22.65 -9.97
CA MET A 457 2.19 -21.66 -10.73
C MET A 457 2.38 -22.23 -12.14
N ALA A 458 1.94 -21.47 -13.14
CA ALA A 458 2.34 -21.76 -14.51
C ALA A 458 3.85 -21.54 -14.58
N GLU A 459 4.59 -22.61 -14.87
CA GLU A 459 6.02 -22.51 -15.24
C GLU A 459 6.22 -21.64 -16.49
#